data_AF-X0RES0-F1
#
_entry.id   AF-X0RES0-F1
#
_cell.length_a   1.000
_cell.length_b   1.000
_cell.length_c   1.000
_cell.angle_alpha   90.00
_cell.angle_beta   90.00
_cell.angle_gamma   90.00
#
_symmetry.space_group_name_H-M   'P 1'
#
loop_
_entity.id
_entity.type
_entity.pdbx_description
1 polymer ?
#
loop_
_entity_poly.entity_id
_entity_poly.type
_entity_poly.pdbx_seq_one_letter_code
_entity_poly.pdbx_strand_id
1 'polypeptide(L)'
;ITRPNQVWAADITYIPMARGFLYLAAIMDVYSRYVLSWRLSNTLDAGFCVEALLEALRKGRPDIFNTDQGAQFTGGAFTGLLEQHGVRISMDGKGSYNDNLFIERLWRSVKYEEVYLKAYQDGRDARISLGNYFYFYNAERPHQSLGYRTPAEVFASTPVEATNVDMVQFLTPEPLRIAEPDLNIAPLLS
;
A
#
# COMPACT_ATOMS: atom_id res chain seq x y z
N ILE A 1 -0.61 -4.19 12.30
CA ILE A 1 -0.18 -3.48 11.07
C ILE A 1 -0.53 -2.01 11.24
N THR A 2 0.47 -1.12 11.23
CA THR A 2 0.36 0.29 11.64
C THR A 2 0.96 1.28 10.63
N ARG A 3 1.60 0.82 9.56
CA ARG A 3 2.13 1.68 8.50
C ARG A 3 2.20 0.96 7.14
N PRO A 4 2.27 1.70 6.02
CA PRO A 4 2.59 1.11 4.72
C PRO A 4 3.93 0.36 4.75
N ASN A 5 4.05 -0.62 3.86
CA ASN A 5 5.20 -1.50 3.71
C ASN A 5 5.58 -2.25 4.99
N GLN A 6 4.64 -2.47 5.91
CA GLN A 6 4.89 -3.34 7.05
C GLN A 6 4.62 -4.79 6.68
N VAL A 7 3.44 -5.03 6.11
CA VAL A 7 3.01 -6.35 5.65
C VAL A 7 2.45 -6.21 4.25
N TRP A 8 2.99 -7.00 3.33
CA TRP A 8 2.34 -7.24 2.04
C TRP A 8 1.69 -8.62 2.06
N ALA A 9 0.54 -8.73 1.41
CA ALA A 9 -0.17 -9.99 1.19
C ALA A 9 -0.26 -10.27 -0.31
N ALA A 10 -0.18 -11.54 -0.70
CA ALA A 10 -0.38 -11.97 -2.07
C ALA A 10 -1.20 -13.25 -2.16
N ASP A 11 -2.05 -13.30 -3.18
CA ASP A 11 -2.96 -14.40 -3.44
C ASP A 11 -3.28 -14.47 -4.94
N ILE A 12 -3.87 -15.59 -5.37
CA ILE A 12 -4.33 -15.85 -6.73
C ILE A 12 -5.83 -16.16 -6.70
N THR A 13 -6.57 -15.58 -7.63
CA THR A 13 -7.95 -15.95 -7.87
C THR A 13 -8.21 -16.33 -9.31
N TYR A 14 -9.30 -17.05 -9.53
CA TYR A 14 -9.75 -17.48 -10.86
C TYR A 14 -10.72 -16.45 -11.45
N ILE A 15 -10.47 -16.07 -12.69
CA ILE A 15 -11.32 -15.18 -13.48
C ILE A 15 -12.04 -16.04 -14.53
N PRO A 16 -13.36 -16.25 -14.43
CA PRO A 16 -14.11 -17.03 -15.39
C PRO A 16 -14.09 -16.34 -16.77
N MET A 17 -13.93 -17.15 -17.80
CA MET A 17 -13.99 -16.73 -19.21
C MET A 17 -15.08 -17.53 -19.93
N ALA A 18 -15.46 -17.12 -21.13
CA ALA A 18 -16.41 -17.88 -21.96
C ALA A 18 -15.97 -19.33 -22.20
N ARG A 19 -14.65 -19.59 -22.22
CA ARG A 19 -14.06 -20.93 -22.24
C ARG A 19 -12.94 -21.01 -21.20
N GLY A 20 -13.16 -21.77 -20.14
CA GLY A 20 -12.19 -21.94 -19.06
C GLY A 20 -12.06 -20.70 -18.17
N PHE A 21 -10.84 -20.43 -17.71
CA PHE A 21 -10.56 -19.36 -16.75
C PHE A 21 -9.12 -18.86 -16.90
N LEU A 22 -8.87 -17.67 -16.37
CA LEU A 22 -7.54 -17.10 -16.19
C LEU A 22 -7.20 -17.03 -14.70
N TYR A 23 -5.91 -16.97 -14.40
CA TYR A 23 -5.36 -16.80 -13.07
C TYR A 23 -4.96 -15.36 -12.87
N LEU A 24 -5.50 -14.72 -11.84
CA LEU A 24 -5.17 -13.35 -11.46
C LEU A 24 -4.42 -13.37 -10.13
N ALA A 25 -3.14 -13.01 -10.14
CA ALA A 25 -2.37 -12.74 -8.93
C ALA A 25 -2.44 -11.26 -8.59
N ALA A 26 -2.47 -10.93 -7.30
CA ALA A 26 -2.28 -9.57 -6.82
C ALA A 26 -1.36 -9.56 -5.60
N ILE A 27 -0.60 -8.48 -5.45
CA ILE A 27 0.19 -8.16 -4.25
C ILE A 27 -0.35 -6.86 -3.70
N MET A 28 -0.75 -6.87 -2.43
CA MET A 28 -1.37 -5.74 -1.74
C MET A 28 -0.54 -5.31 -0.54
N ASP A 29 -0.39 -4.00 -0.35
CA ASP A 29 -0.01 -3.45 0.95
C ASP A 29 -1.18 -3.57 1.92
N VAL A 30 -0.99 -4.35 2.99
CA VAL A 30 -2.09 -4.68 3.89
C VAL A 30 -2.56 -3.43 4.63
N TYR A 31 -1.69 -2.48 4.99
CA TYR A 31 -2.08 -1.29 5.74
C TYR A 31 -2.95 -0.32 4.93
N SER A 32 -2.47 0.08 3.75
CA SER A 32 -3.12 1.08 2.90
C SER A 32 -4.19 0.47 1.99
N ARG A 33 -4.28 -0.87 1.92
CA ARG A 33 -5.08 -1.62 0.94
C ARG A 33 -4.63 -1.40 -0.51
N TYR A 34 -3.50 -0.74 -0.74
CA TYR A 34 -3.02 -0.43 -2.09
C TYR A 34 -2.57 -1.70 -2.80
N VAL A 35 -3.12 -1.96 -3.98
CA VAL A 35 -2.66 -3.05 -4.84
C VAL A 35 -1.38 -2.61 -5.52
N LEU A 36 -0.25 -3.12 -5.05
CA LEU A 36 1.09 -2.80 -5.52
C LEU A 36 1.32 -3.33 -6.93
N SER A 37 0.83 -4.52 -7.23
CA SER A 37 0.97 -5.13 -8.55
C SER A 37 -0.08 -6.22 -8.73
N TRP A 38 -0.36 -6.55 -9.98
CA TRP A 38 -1.19 -7.69 -10.34
C TRP A 38 -0.75 -8.25 -11.69
N ARG A 39 -1.03 -9.54 -11.93
CA ARG A 39 -0.70 -10.23 -13.17
C ARG A 39 -1.79 -11.22 -13.54
N LEU A 40 -2.07 -11.31 -14.83
CA LEU A 40 -3.05 -12.24 -15.40
C LEU A 40 -2.33 -13.26 -16.27
N SER A 41 -2.53 -14.54 -15.97
CA SER A 41 -1.95 -15.68 -16.68
C SER A 41 -3.03 -16.68 -17.11
N ASN A 42 -2.76 -17.45 -18.16
CA ASN A 42 -3.58 -18.58 -18.57
C ASN A 42 -3.12 -19.90 -17.93
N THR A 43 -1.98 -19.91 -17.22
CA THR A 43 -1.49 -21.07 -16.47
C THR A 43 -1.13 -20.69 -15.03
N LEU A 44 -1.09 -21.67 -14.13
CA LEU A 44 -0.71 -21.49 -12.73
C LEU A 44 0.83 -21.63 -12.55
N ASP A 45 1.62 -21.17 -13.52
CA ASP A 45 3.08 -21.15 -13.40
C ASP A 45 3.54 -20.18 -12.30
N ALA A 46 4.72 -20.39 -11.72
CA ALA A 46 5.25 -19.48 -10.70
C ALA A 46 5.82 -18.18 -11.30
N GLY A 47 6.00 -18.13 -12.63
CA GLY A 47 6.70 -17.04 -13.31
C GLY A 47 5.94 -15.72 -13.19
N PHE A 48 4.63 -15.72 -13.43
CA PHE A 48 3.83 -14.50 -13.33
C PHE A 48 3.74 -13.94 -11.90
N CYS A 49 3.85 -14.81 -10.88
CA CYS A 49 3.94 -14.38 -9.47
C CYS A 49 5.27 -13.66 -9.20
N VAL A 50 6.38 -14.19 -9.71
CA VAL A 50 7.70 -13.54 -9.60
C VAL A 50 7.71 -12.18 -10.31
N GLU A 51 7.09 -12.08 -11.49
CA GLU A 51 6.96 -10.81 -12.19
C GLU A 51 6.12 -9.78 -11.41
N ALA A 52 5.03 -10.22 -10.77
CA ALA A 52 4.23 -9.36 -9.91
C ALA A 52 5.06 -8.87 -8.71
N LEU A 53 5.85 -9.75 -8.09
CA LEU A 53 6.73 -9.39 -6.96
C LEU A 53 7.82 -8.40 -7.38
N LEU A 54 8.48 -8.64 -8.52
CA LEU A 54 9.47 -7.70 -9.06
C LEU A 54 8.88 -6.32 -9.33
N GLU A 55 7.64 -6.23 -9.85
CA GLU A 55 6.99 -4.93 -10.02
C GLU A 55 6.65 -4.28 -8.67
N ALA A 56 6.13 -5.06 -7.71
CA ALA A 56 5.80 -4.53 -6.38
C ALA A 56 7.04 -3.99 -5.68
N LEU A 57 8.17 -4.69 -5.74
CA LEU A 57 9.44 -4.28 -5.13
C LEU A 57 10.00 -2.97 -5.72
N ARG A 58 9.59 -2.55 -6.92
CA ARG A 58 9.93 -1.22 -7.46
C ARG A 58 9.18 -0.08 -6.77
N LYS A 59 8.10 -0.38 -6.05
CA LYS A 59 7.22 0.59 -5.37
C LYS A 59 7.46 0.66 -3.86
N GLY A 60 8.28 -0.24 -3.32
CA GLY A 60 8.61 -0.30 -1.89
C GLY A 60 9.19 -1.65 -1.50
N ARG A 61 9.37 -1.87 -0.21
CA ARG A 61 9.80 -3.16 0.33
C ARG A 61 9.09 -3.42 1.66
N PRO A 62 8.40 -4.56 1.83
CA PRO A 62 7.74 -4.88 3.07
C PRO A 62 8.71 -5.42 4.13
N ASP A 63 8.37 -5.28 5.40
CA ASP A 63 9.09 -6.03 6.45
C ASP A 63 8.73 -7.53 6.43
N ILE A 64 7.46 -7.81 6.13
CA ILE A 64 6.86 -9.13 6.14
C ILE A 64 6.07 -9.34 4.84
N PHE A 65 6.31 -10.45 4.17
CA PHE A 65 5.47 -10.94 3.09
C PHE A 65 4.64 -12.12 3.61
N ASN A 66 3.32 -11.97 3.58
CA ASN A 66 2.37 -13.02 3.93
C ASN A 66 1.81 -13.65 2.66
N THR A 67 1.83 -14.98 2.60
CA THR A 67 1.23 -15.75 1.52
C THR A 67 0.72 -17.07 2.07
N ASP A 68 -0.50 -17.43 1.68
CA ASP A 68 -1.28 -18.53 2.24
C ASP A 68 -1.60 -19.63 1.23
N GLN A 69 -1.18 -19.49 -0.03
CA GLN A 69 -1.62 -20.36 -1.11
C GLN A 69 -0.45 -20.88 -1.96
N GLY A 70 -0.11 -22.15 -1.73
CA GLY A 70 0.46 -23.02 -2.76
C GLY A 70 1.93 -22.86 -3.13
N ALA A 71 2.43 -23.85 -3.88
CA ALA A 71 3.81 -23.94 -4.35
C ALA A 71 4.28 -22.73 -5.19
N GLN A 72 3.35 -21.92 -5.70
CA GLN A 72 3.60 -20.78 -6.59
C GLN A 72 4.25 -19.61 -5.87
N PHE A 73 3.83 -19.33 -4.63
CA PHE A 73 4.43 -18.30 -3.78
C PHE A 73 5.51 -18.87 -2.85
N THR A 74 5.65 -20.20 -2.77
CA THR A 74 6.69 -20.87 -1.99
C THR A 74 7.81 -21.47 -2.86
N GLY A 75 7.77 -21.26 -4.17
CA GLY A 75 8.83 -21.70 -5.08
C GLY A 75 10.13 -20.94 -4.84
N GLY A 76 11.28 -21.63 -4.97
CA GLY A 76 12.59 -21.07 -4.62
C GLY A 76 12.95 -19.75 -5.32
N ALA A 77 12.41 -19.50 -6.53
CA ALA A 77 12.59 -18.21 -7.21
C ALA A 77 11.87 -17.05 -6.49
N PHE A 78 10.67 -17.29 -5.95
CA PHE A 78 9.88 -16.29 -5.26
C PHE A 78 10.43 -16.01 -3.86
N THR A 79 10.66 -17.08 -3.07
CA THR A 79 11.21 -16.96 -1.72
C THR A 79 12.64 -16.42 -1.75
N GLY A 80 13.47 -16.88 -2.70
CA GLY A 80 14.83 -16.38 -2.90
C GLY A 80 14.86 -14.89 -3.26
N LEU A 81 13.89 -14.40 -4.03
CA LEU A 81 13.79 -12.96 -4.32
C LEU A 81 13.44 -12.14 -3.07
N LEU A 82 12.54 -12.64 -2.22
CA LEU A 82 12.20 -12.01 -0.93
C LEU A 82 13.40 -11.99 0.02
N GLU A 83 14.11 -13.11 0.13
CA GLU A 83 15.33 -13.24 0.94
C GLU A 83 16.43 -12.29 0.47
N GLN A 84 16.66 -12.18 -0.84
CA GLN A 84 17.62 -11.24 -1.43
C GLN A 84 17.32 -9.77 -1.06
N HIS A 85 16.06 -9.44 -0.81
CA HIS A 85 15.65 -8.10 -0.39
C HIS A 85 15.58 -7.94 1.13
N GLY A 86 15.86 -8.99 1.91
CA GLY A 86 15.78 -8.99 3.37
C GLY A 86 14.35 -8.95 3.90
N VAL A 87 13.38 -9.44 3.12
CA VAL A 87 11.97 -9.51 3.51
C VAL A 87 11.72 -10.80 4.31
N ARG A 88 11.06 -10.68 5.47
CA ARG A 88 10.67 -11.87 6.24
C ARG A 88 9.45 -12.52 5.63
N ILE A 89 9.47 -13.83 5.47
CA ILE A 89 8.33 -14.58 4.96
C ILE A 89 7.54 -15.12 6.16
N SER A 90 6.27 -14.76 6.27
CA SER A 90 5.36 -15.32 7.26
C SER A 90 4.46 -16.35 6.59
N MET A 91 4.55 -17.62 6.99
CA MET A 91 3.70 -18.71 6.48
C MET A 91 2.77 -19.31 7.55
N ASP A 92 2.79 -18.81 8.81
CA ASP A 92 2.15 -19.51 9.94
C ASP A 92 0.81 -18.91 10.43
N GLY A 93 -0.15 -19.84 10.64
CA GLY A 93 -1.60 -19.65 10.76
C GLY A 93 -2.18 -18.90 11.97
N LYS A 94 -1.38 -18.25 12.83
CA LYS A 94 -1.92 -17.47 13.98
C LYS A 94 -1.98 -15.96 13.74
N GLY A 95 -1.12 -15.43 12.87
CA GLY A 95 -1.11 -14.02 12.44
C GLY A 95 -1.63 -13.82 11.01
N SER A 96 -1.50 -14.84 10.14
CA SER A 96 -1.85 -14.76 8.72
C SER A 96 -3.36 -14.63 8.45
N TYR A 97 -4.23 -15.12 9.34
CA TYR A 97 -5.68 -15.08 9.12
C TYR A 97 -6.23 -13.66 8.91
N ASN A 98 -5.78 -12.69 9.72
CA ASN A 98 -6.24 -11.30 9.57
C ASN A 98 -5.69 -10.64 8.32
N ASP A 99 -4.53 -11.07 7.85
CA ASP A 99 -3.87 -10.49 6.68
C ASP A 99 -4.46 -11.05 5.38
N ASN A 100 -4.78 -12.36 5.35
CA ASN A 100 -5.52 -12.99 4.26
C ASN A 100 -6.92 -12.39 4.09
N LEU A 101 -7.57 -11.99 5.19
CA LEU A 101 -8.88 -11.35 5.14
C LEU A 101 -8.89 -10.10 4.25
N PHE A 102 -7.78 -9.37 4.14
CA PHE A 102 -7.73 -8.17 3.29
C PHE A 102 -7.65 -8.49 1.81
N ILE A 103 -6.89 -9.52 1.42
CA ILE A 103 -6.83 -9.93 0.02
C ILE A 103 -8.09 -10.71 -0.40
N GLU A 104 -8.71 -11.46 0.50
CA GLU A 104 -10.05 -12.04 0.28
C GLU A 104 -11.11 -10.95 0.03
N ARG A 105 -11.05 -9.85 0.81
CA ARG A 105 -11.92 -8.68 0.60
C ARG A 105 -11.64 -8.00 -0.74
N LEU A 106 -10.37 -7.90 -1.16
CA LEU A 106 -10.03 -7.43 -2.50
C LEU A 106 -10.74 -8.29 -3.55
N TRP A 107 -10.62 -9.62 -3.46
CA TRP A 107 -11.24 -10.52 -4.43
C TRP A 107 -12.75 -10.41 -4.46
N ARG A 108 -13.39 -10.21 -3.31
CA ARG A 108 -14.82 -9.93 -3.29
C ARG A 108 -15.15 -8.66 -4.08
N SER A 109 -14.43 -7.56 -3.84
CA SER A 109 -14.65 -6.32 -4.59
C SER A 109 -14.39 -6.48 -6.09
N VAL A 110 -13.23 -7.01 -6.49
CA VAL A 110 -12.90 -7.27 -7.90
C VAL A 110 -13.97 -8.14 -8.57
N LYS A 111 -14.42 -9.20 -7.90
CA LYS A 111 -15.39 -10.12 -8.51
C LYS A 111 -16.76 -9.48 -8.68
N TYR A 112 -17.28 -8.82 -7.65
CA TYR A 112 -18.63 -8.26 -7.69
C TYR A 112 -18.74 -6.97 -8.50
N GLU A 113 -17.70 -6.14 -8.48
CA GLU A 113 -17.74 -4.81 -9.08
C GLU A 113 -17.22 -4.80 -10.53
N GLU A 114 -16.47 -5.83 -10.93
CA GLU A 114 -15.81 -5.86 -12.24
C GLU A 114 -16.08 -7.18 -12.99
N VAL A 115 -15.73 -8.33 -12.41
CA VAL A 115 -15.74 -9.60 -13.14
C VAL A 115 -17.15 -10.12 -13.42
N TYR A 116 -18.05 -10.14 -12.43
CA TYR A 116 -19.39 -10.73 -12.58
C TYR A 116 -20.35 -9.87 -13.39
N LEU A 117 -20.01 -8.60 -13.62
CA LEU A 117 -20.79 -7.69 -14.45
C LEU A 117 -20.40 -7.76 -15.93
N LYS A 118 -19.33 -8.48 -16.26
CA LYS A 118 -18.71 -8.45 -17.60
C LYS A 118 -18.57 -9.85 -18.19
N ALA A 119 -18.74 -9.91 -19.50
CA ALA A 119 -18.44 -11.09 -20.31
C ALA A 119 -17.19 -10.77 -21.15
N TYR A 120 -16.01 -11.03 -20.60
CA TYR A 120 -14.75 -10.78 -21.31
C TYR A 120 -14.67 -11.60 -22.60
N GLN A 121 -14.33 -10.94 -23.70
CA GLN A 121 -14.22 -11.58 -25.01
C GLN A 121 -13.01 -12.53 -25.08
N ASP A 122 -11.88 -12.05 -24.57
CA ASP A 122 -10.62 -12.78 -24.52
C ASP A 122 -9.73 -12.27 -23.36
N GLY A 123 -8.54 -12.85 -23.23
CA GLY A 123 -7.61 -12.45 -22.16
C GLY A 123 -7.04 -11.03 -22.30
N ARG A 124 -7.05 -10.45 -23.50
CA ARG A 124 -6.61 -9.06 -23.71
C ARG A 124 -7.67 -8.09 -23.20
N ASP A 125 -8.93 -8.36 -23.52
CA ASP A 125 -10.08 -7.61 -23.01
C ASP A 125 -10.13 -7.65 -21.48
N ALA A 126 -10.01 -8.86 -20.90
CA ALA A 126 -9.92 -9.04 -19.44
C ALA A 126 -8.79 -8.22 -18.82
N ARG A 127 -7.58 -8.23 -19.42
CA ARG A 127 -6.43 -7.47 -18.92
C ARG A 127 -6.67 -5.96 -18.95
N ILE A 128 -7.22 -5.42 -20.04
CA ILE A 128 -7.50 -3.98 -20.14
C ILE A 128 -8.53 -3.58 -19.08
N SER A 129 -9.61 -4.36 -18.97
CA SER A 129 -10.71 -4.07 -18.06
C SER A 129 -10.28 -4.15 -16.58
N LEU A 130 -9.55 -5.20 -16.20
CA LEU A 130 -8.98 -5.33 -14.86
C LEU A 130 -7.96 -4.21 -14.56
N GLY A 131 -7.17 -3.78 -15.54
CA GLY A 131 -6.24 -2.66 -15.37
C GLY A 131 -6.95 -1.36 -15.03
N ASN A 132 -8.05 -1.06 -15.73
CA ASN A 132 -8.89 0.10 -15.40
C ASN A 132 -9.50 -0.04 -14.00
N TYR A 133 -9.97 -1.23 -13.63
CA TYR A 133 -10.53 -1.47 -12.29
C TYR A 133 -9.49 -1.28 -11.18
N PHE A 134 -8.27 -1.83 -11.33
CA PHE A 134 -7.23 -1.66 -10.31
C PHE A 134 -6.75 -0.22 -10.21
N TYR A 135 -6.73 0.53 -11.31
CA TYR A 135 -6.49 1.97 -11.28
C TYR A 135 -7.57 2.69 -10.47
N PHE A 136 -8.85 2.47 -10.80
CA PHE A 136 -9.99 3.01 -10.05
C PHE A 136 -9.92 2.66 -8.56
N TYR A 137 -9.71 1.38 -8.25
CA TYR A 137 -9.62 0.89 -6.87
C TYR A 137 -8.52 1.60 -6.08
N ASN A 138 -7.33 1.79 -6.68
CA ASN A 138 -6.21 2.41 -5.98
C ASN A 138 -6.33 3.94 -5.90
N ALA A 139 -6.74 4.60 -6.98
CA ALA A 139 -6.59 6.05 -7.14
C ALA A 139 -7.89 6.83 -6.89
N GLU A 140 -9.05 6.20 -7.03
CA GLU A 140 -10.34 6.90 -7.06
C GLU A 140 -11.32 6.40 -6.00
N ARG A 141 -11.28 5.12 -5.62
CA ARG A 141 -12.22 4.50 -4.68
C ARG A 141 -11.87 4.88 -3.23
N PRO A 142 -12.73 5.63 -2.51
CA PRO A 142 -12.53 5.90 -1.10
C PRO A 142 -12.91 4.67 -0.26
N HIS A 143 -12.14 4.39 0.79
CA HIS A 143 -12.41 3.26 1.68
C HIS A 143 -12.79 3.77 3.08
N GLN A 144 -13.94 3.34 3.60
CA GLN A 144 -14.38 3.73 4.96
C GLN A 144 -13.33 3.34 6.03
N SER A 145 -12.70 2.17 5.89
CA SER A 145 -11.63 1.72 6.79
C SER A 145 -10.36 2.58 6.75
N LEU A 146 -10.24 3.47 5.76
CA LEU A 146 -9.13 4.39 5.54
C LEU A 146 -9.55 5.85 5.80
N GLY A 147 -10.68 6.08 6.48
CA GLY A 147 -11.21 7.43 6.71
C GLY A 147 -11.68 8.10 5.43
N TYR A 148 -12.25 7.34 4.49
CA TYR A 148 -12.70 7.80 3.17
C TYR A 148 -11.59 8.33 2.25
N ARG A 149 -10.34 7.98 2.55
CA ARG A 149 -9.19 8.20 1.66
C ARG A 149 -9.05 7.04 0.67
N THR A 150 -8.40 7.31 -0.45
CA THR A 150 -8.07 6.26 -1.42
C THR A 150 -6.84 5.46 -0.96
N PRO A 151 -6.69 4.20 -1.40
CA PRO A 151 -5.49 3.42 -1.10
C PRO A 151 -4.19 4.14 -1.48
N ALA A 152 -4.17 4.83 -2.63
CA ALA A 152 -3.02 5.60 -3.09
C ALA A 152 -2.66 6.75 -2.13
N GLU A 153 -3.65 7.51 -1.67
CA GLU A 153 -3.44 8.60 -0.72
C GLU A 153 -2.82 8.07 0.58
N VAL A 154 -3.33 6.96 1.12
CA VAL A 154 -2.82 6.39 2.36
C VAL A 154 -1.40 5.85 2.17
N PHE A 155 -1.13 5.14 1.07
CA PHE A 155 0.19 4.60 0.76
C PHE A 155 1.25 5.70 0.62
N ALA A 156 0.91 6.81 -0.05
CA ALA A 156 1.81 7.95 -0.25
C ALA A 156 2.02 8.80 1.02
N SER A 157 1.04 8.84 1.93
CA SER A 157 1.06 9.73 3.10
C SER A 157 1.90 9.25 4.29
N THR A 158 2.82 8.31 4.09
CA THR A 158 3.74 7.93 5.17
C THR A 158 4.73 9.07 5.37
N PRO A 159 4.93 9.57 6.61
CA PRO A 159 5.98 10.54 6.86
C PRO A 159 7.31 9.93 6.42
N VAL A 160 8.03 10.62 5.54
CA VAL A 160 9.48 10.55 5.55
C VAL A 160 9.84 10.86 7.00
N GLU A 161 10.53 9.96 7.71
CA GLU A 161 11.12 10.32 8.99
C GLU A 161 11.96 11.56 8.70
N ALA A 162 11.47 12.73 9.14
CA ALA A 162 12.28 13.92 9.17
C ALA A 162 13.42 13.57 10.11
N THR A 163 14.58 13.24 9.55
CA THR A 163 15.83 13.20 10.30
C THR A 163 15.92 14.54 11.01
N ASN A 164 15.83 14.51 12.35
CA ASN A 164 15.94 15.65 13.24
C ASN A 164 17.31 16.32 13.05
N VAL A 165 17.45 17.13 12.00
CA VAL A 165 18.60 18.01 11.80
C VAL A 165 18.15 19.47 11.63
N ASP A 166 16.91 19.75 11.22
CA ASP A 166 16.50 21.13 10.86
C ASP A 166 15.38 21.76 11.72
N MET A 167 15.17 21.28 12.95
CA MET A 167 14.24 21.92 13.90
C MET A 167 14.92 22.37 15.20
N VAL A 168 16.03 23.11 15.09
CA VAL A 168 16.49 24.01 16.16
C VAL A 168 17.05 25.30 15.56
N GLN A 169 16.21 26.08 14.89
CA GLN A 169 16.42 27.50 14.71
C GLN A 169 15.11 28.06 14.19
N PHE A 170 14.30 28.66 15.06
CA PHE A 170 13.60 29.94 14.84
C PHE A 170 12.74 30.23 16.08
N LEU A 171 13.30 31.11 16.92
CA LEU A 171 12.62 32.20 17.64
C LEU A 171 11.75 31.82 18.85
N THR A 172 12.40 31.79 20.01
CA THR A 172 11.83 32.36 21.23
C THR A 172 11.40 33.82 20.97
N PRO A 173 10.18 34.27 21.32
CA PRO A 173 9.83 35.67 21.21
C PRO A 173 10.61 36.49 22.26
N GLU A 174 11.29 37.55 21.84
CA GLU A 174 11.88 38.54 22.75
C GLU A 174 10.79 39.15 23.66
N PRO A 175 11.10 39.44 24.94
CA PRO A 175 10.15 40.14 25.81
C PRO A 175 9.96 41.59 25.36
N LEU A 176 8.69 42.00 25.33
CA LEU A 176 8.22 43.34 24.98
C LEU A 176 8.88 44.41 25.87
N ARG A 177 9.63 45.34 25.28
CA ARG A 177 10.22 46.48 25.98
C ARG A 177 9.09 47.48 26.32
N ILE A 178 8.66 47.50 27.57
CA ILE A 178 7.74 48.53 28.09
C ILE A 178 8.55 49.84 28.20
N ALA A 179 8.10 50.89 27.51
CA ALA A 179 8.63 52.23 27.68
C ALA A 179 8.14 52.79 29.02
N GLU A 180 9.06 53.07 29.95
CA GLU A 180 8.74 53.86 31.14
C GLU A 180 8.60 55.35 30.76
N PRO A 181 7.67 56.10 31.36
CA PRO A 181 7.54 57.53 31.14
C PRO A 181 8.58 58.31 31.95
N ASP A 182 9.34 59.18 31.27
CA ASP A 182 10.26 60.14 31.89
C ASP A 182 9.49 61.14 32.78
N LEU A 183 9.46 60.87 34.08
CA LEU A 183 9.10 61.83 35.12
C LEU A 183 10.39 62.41 35.70
N ASN A 184 10.81 63.57 35.21
CA ASN A 184 11.85 64.36 35.88
C ASN A 184 11.26 65.68 36.37
N ILE A 185 10.97 65.73 37.68
CA ILE A 185 10.56 66.94 38.40
C ILE A 185 11.79 67.52 39.12
N ALA A 186 12.22 68.69 38.65
CA ALA A 186 12.77 69.87 39.36
C ALA A 186 14.04 69.73 40.26
N PRO A 187 14.81 70.81 40.55
CA PRO A 187 14.29 71.97 41.28
C PRO A 187 14.69 73.36 40.71
N LEU A 188 13.82 74.33 41.01
CA LEU A 188 14.14 75.76 41.15
C LEU A 188 15.36 75.98 42.06
N LEU A 189 16.21 76.96 41.76
CA LEU A 189 16.72 77.97 42.71
C LEU A 189 17.69 78.96 42.02
N SER A 190 17.47 80.24 42.33
CA SER A 190 18.27 81.47 42.06
C SER A 190 18.16 82.10 40.68
#